data_AF-A0A538GEV9-F1
#
_entry.id   AF-A0A538GEV9-F1
#
_cell.length_a   1.000
_cell.length_b   1.000
_cell.length_c   1.000
_cell.angle_alpha   90.00
_cell.angle_beta   90.00
_cell.angle_gamma   90.00
#
_symmetry.space_group_name_H-M   'P 1'
#
loop_
_entity.id
_entity.type
_entity.pdbx_description
1 polymer ?
#
loop_
_entity_poly.entity_id
_entity_poly.type
_entity_poly.pdbx_seq_one_letter_code
_entity_poly.pdbx_strand_id
1 'polypeptide(L)'
;SSMDGGSELDPAIVERADVVVVEQRDSAFAPLPAGAPELEPRGRDGVVELGEIIAGTSVGRSSGEQTTLYKSVGVAVQDLAAAALVLAAARERGAGQEIELEEIHA
;
A
#
# COMPACT_ATOMS: atom_id res chain seq x y z
N SER A 1 -12.12 20.80 16.46
CA SER A 1 -13.03 21.06 15.33
C SER A 1 -12.21 21.91 14.37
N SER A 2 -11.58 21.35 13.35
CA SER A 2 -12.20 20.55 12.30
C SER A 2 -11.12 20.09 11.29
N MET A 3 -11.10 18.80 10.95
CA MET A 3 -10.47 18.26 9.73
C MET A 3 -8.93 18.35 9.60
N ASP A 4 -8.21 17.90 10.62
CA ASP A 4 -6.75 17.70 10.52
C ASP A 4 -6.53 16.25 10.09
N GLY A 5 -6.42 16.02 8.78
CA GLY A 5 -6.48 14.69 8.17
C GLY A 5 -5.39 13.71 8.62
N GLY A 6 -5.76 12.73 9.45
CA GLY A 6 -5.38 11.30 9.33
C GLY A 6 -3.91 10.84 9.32
N SER A 7 -2.91 11.72 9.46
CA SER A 7 -1.50 11.29 9.42
C SER A 7 -1.01 10.71 10.76
N GLU A 8 -0.28 9.59 10.68
CA GLU A 8 0.42 8.96 11.81
C GLU A 8 1.90 9.40 11.91
N LEU A 9 2.40 10.15 10.92
CA LEU A 9 3.81 10.52 10.78
C LEU A 9 4.03 12.01 11.08
N ASP A 10 5.15 12.29 11.76
CA ASP A 10 5.70 13.64 11.81
C ASP A 10 6.11 14.07 10.39
N PRO A 11 5.65 15.23 9.87
CA PRO A 11 6.03 15.74 8.56
C PRO A 11 7.53 15.77 8.32
N ALA A 12 8.33 15.99 9.37
CA ALA A 12 9.79 15.98 9.28
C ALA A 12 10.36 14.62 8.86
N ILE A 13 9.67 13.50 9.14
CA ILE A 13 10.08 12.15 8.69
C ILE A 13 9.91 12.03 7.17
N VAL A 14 8.78 12.51 6.64
CA VAL A 14 8.49 12.46 5.20
C VAL A 14 9.45 13.36 4.43
N GLU A 15 9.75 14.54 4.98
CA GLU A 15 10.70 15.50 4.40
C GLU A 15 12.13 14.94 4.37
N ARG A 16 12.59 14.32 5.45
CA ARG A 16 13.98 13.85 5.62
C ARG A 16 14.26 12.48 5.01
N ALA A 17 13.24 11.69 4.70
CA ALA A 17 13.43 10.39 4.07
C ALA A 17 14.16 10.59 2.73
N ASP A 18 15.23 9.83 2.50
CA ASP A 18 15.95 9.85 1.22
C ASP A 18 15.10 9.17 0.14
N VAL A 19 14.47 8.05 0.51
CA VAL A 19 13.61 7.25 -0.38
C VAL A 19 12.25 7.07 0.28
N VAL A 20 11.18 7.49 -0.41
CA VAL A 20 9.80 7.22 -0.01
C VAL A 20 9.20 6.25 -1.01
N VAL A 21 8.79 5.09 -0.50
CA VAL A 21 8.22 3.99 -1.28
C VAL A 21 6.75 3.86 -0.94
N VAL A 22 5.89 3.76 -1.97
CA VAL A 22 4.45 3.48 -1.83
C VAL A 22 4.09 2.20 -2.58
N GLU A 23 2.93 1.62 -2.30
CA GLU A 23 2.43 0.46 -3.06
C GLU A 23 2.01 0.86 -4.47
N GLN A 24 1.21 1.93 -4.54
CA GLN A 24 0.70 2.52 -5.77
C GLN A 24 0.43 4.01 -5.54
N ARG A 25 0.85 4.87 -6.48
CA ARG A 25 0.64 6.33 -6.38
C ARG A 25 -0.84 6.70 -6.37
N ASP A 26 -1.68 6.01 -7.13
CA ASP A 26 -3.12 6.30 -7.17
C ASP A 26 -3.78 6.12 -5.82
N SER A 27 -3.47 5.03 -5.11
CA SER A 27 -3.99 4.80 -3.76
C SER A 27 -3.39 5.78 -2.75
N ALA A 28 -2.06 5.97 -2.77
CA ALA A 28 -1.37 6.81 -1.79
C ALA A 28 -1.80 8.28 -1.86
N PHE A 29 -2.16 8.79 -3.04
CA PHE A 29 -2.64 10.16 -3.25
C PHE A 29 -4.17 10.23 -3.45
N ALA A 30 -4.91 9.18 -3.09
CA ALA A 30 -6.36 9.22 -3.10
C ALA A 30 -6.91 10.17 -2.01
N PRO A 31 -8.15 10.65 -2.13
CA PRO A 31 -8.79 11.38 -1.05
C PRO A 31 -8.90 10.56 0.24
N LEU A 32 -8.91 11.24 1.38
CA LEU A 32 -9.20 10.62 2.67
C LEU A 32 -10.58 9.92 2.67
N PRO A 33 -10.72 8.81 3.40
CA PRO A 33 -9.75 8.21 4.32
C PRO A 33 -8.76 7.23 3.65
N ALA A 34 -8.79 7.07 2.33
CA ALA A 34 -8.01 6.04 1.65
C ALA A 34 -6.54 6.41 1.40
N GLY A 35 -6.24 7.69 1.16
CA GLY A 35 -4.88 8.15 0.88
C GLY A 35 -4.06 8.58 2.09
N ALA A 36 -2.83 9.01 1.81
CA ALA A 36 -1.81 9.45 2.76
C ALA A 36 -1.55 10.96 2.61
N PRO A 37 -2.29 11.82 3.34
CA PRO A 37 -2.18 13.28 3.19
C PRO A 37 -0.78 13.82 3.51
N GLU A 38 -0.01 13.12 4.34
CA GLU A 38 1.37 13.51 4.68
C GLU A 38 2.35 13.46 3.50
N LEU A 39 1.99 12.79 2.39
CA LEU A 39 2.80 12.74 1.18
C LEU A 39 2.58 13.93 0.24
N GLU A 40 1.52 14.73 0.44
CA GLU A 40 1.21 15.87 -0.44
C GLU A 40 2.39 16.84 -0.63
N PRO A 41 3.13 17.26 0.42
CA PRO A 41 4.25 18.19 0.25
C PRO A 41 5.38 17.63 -0.62
N ARG A 42 5.54 16.30 -0.67
CA ARG A 42 6.58 15.62 -1.47
C ARG A 42 6.13 15.42 -2.92
N GLY A 43 4.83 15.28 -3.14
CA GLY A 43 4.21 15.09 -4.46
C GLY A 43 4.44 13.70 -5.07
N ARG A 44 3.70 13.41 -6.14
CA ARG A 44 3.71 12.09 -6.82
C ARG A 44 5.07 11.70 -7.40
N ASP A 45 5.79 12.67 -7.96
CA ASP A 45 7.12 12.47 -8.53
C ASP A 45 8.19 12.29 -7.44
N GLY A 46 7.86 12.68 -6.22
CA GLY A 46 8.70 12.51 -5.04
C GLY A 46 8.55 11.14 -4.38
N VAL A 47 7.83 10.18 -4.96
CA VAL A 47 7.74 8.80 -4.44
C VAL A 47 8.03 7.78 -5.53
N VAL A 48 8.49 6.60 -5.12
CA VAL A 48 8.68 5.44 -6.01
C VAL A 48 7.71 4.33 -5.62
N GLU A 49 7.21 3.59 -6.60
CA GLU A 49 6.35 2.44 -6.33
C GLU A 49 7.19 1.20 -6.00
N LEU A 50 6.71 0.41 -5.06
CA LEU A 50 7.34 -0.85 -4.68
C LEU A 50 7.50 -1.79 -5.88
N GLY A 51 6.49 -1.79 -6.78
CA GLY A 51 6.54 -2.55 -8.03
C GLY A 51 7.67 -2.12 -8.97
N GLU A 52 7.98 -0.83 -9.06
CA GLU A 52 9.08 -0.31 -9.88
C GLU A 52 10.44 -0.75 -9.36
N ILE A 53 10.60 -0.80 -8.03
CA ILE A 53 11.82 -1.31 -7.38
C ILE A 53 11.97 -2.80 -7.65
N ILE A 54 10.90 -3.59 -7.47
CA ILE A 54 10.91 -5.04 -7.71
C ILE A 54 11.21 -5.36 -9.18
N ALA A 55 10.66 -4.56 -10.11
CA ALA A 55 10.89 -4.72 -11.55
C ALA A 55 12.26 -4.20 -12.01
N GLY A 56 13.02 -3.51 -11.15
CA GLY A 56 14.31 -2.91 -11.49
C GLY A 56 14.20 -1.65 -12.37
N THR A 57 13.01 -1.06 -12.49
CA THR A 57 12.76 0.17 -13.25
C THR A 57 12.92 1.44 -12.40
N SER A 58 13.12 1.30 -11.09
CA SER A 58 13.50 2.38 -10.18
C SER A 58 14.44 1.89 -9.10
N VAL A 59 15.26 2.80 -8.58
CA VAL A 59 16.22 2.49 -7.52
C VAL A 59 15.55 2.72 -6.17
N GLY A 60 15.51 1.68 -5.33
CA GLY A 60 15.11 1.79 -3.94
C GLY A 60 16.25 2.35 -3.08
N ARG A 61 16.41 1.80 -1.88
CA ARG A 61 17.55 2.12 -1.01
C ARG A 61 18.87 1.62 -1.62
N SER A 62 19.87 2.49 -1.70
CA SER A 62 21.18 2.17 -2.30
C SER A 62 22.36 2.20 -1.32
N SER A 63 22.20 2.75 -0.11
CA SER A 63 23.26 2.79 0.90
C SER A 63 22.75 2.61 2.33
N GLY A 64 23.65 2.23 3.23
CA GLY A 64 23.43 2.08 4.68
C GLY A 64 23.05 3.35 5.43
N GLU A 65 23.36 4.51 4.87
CA GLU A 65 23.13 5.82 5.50
C GLU A 65 21.77 6.41 5.14
N GLN A 66 21.12 5.89 4.09
CA GLN A 66 19.82 6.39 3.66
C GLN A 66 18.72 5.96 4.61
N THR A 67 17.90 6.94 4.99
CA THR A 67 16.61 6.75 5.64
C THR A 67 15.57 6.41 4.58
N THR A 68 14.83 5.33 4.79
CA THR A 68 13.76 4.88 3.88
C THR A 68 12.43 4.93 4.61
N LEU A 69 11.43 5.54 3.98
CA LEU A 69 10.05 5.50 4.42
C LEU A 69 9.26 4.62 3.45
N TYR A 70 8.69 3.54 3.95
CA TYR A 70 7.63 2.82 3.23
C TYR A 70 6.28 3.28 3.78
N LYS A 71 5.46 3.94 2.95
CA LYS A 71 4.10 4.33 3.31
C LYS A 71 3.10 3.44 2.61
N SER A 72 2.36 2.69 3.40
CA SER A 72 1.30 1.77 2.96
C SER A 72 -0.08 2.40 3.17
N VAL A 73 -0.96 2.18 2.21
CA VAL A 73 -2.41 2.47 2.29
C VAL A 73 -3.26 1.27 1.87
N GLY A 74 -2.62 0.19 1.41
CA GLY A 74 -3.26 -1.02 0.91
C GLY A 74 -3.63 -0.93 -0.56
N VAL A 75 -3.47 -2.04 -1.28
CA VAL A 75 -3.95 -2.21 -2.65
C VAL A 75 -4.64 -3.56 -2.80
N ALA A 76 -5.80 -3.58 -3.46
CA ALA A 76 -6.64 -4.79 -3.58
C ALA A 76 -5.92 -5.99 -4.23
N VAL A 77 -4.90 -5.74 -5.06
CA VAL A 77 -4.11 -6.81 -5.68
C VAL A 77 -3.31 -7.62 -4.65
N GLN A 78 -2.86 -7.00 -3.56
CA GLN A 78 -2.16 -7.70 -2.48
C GLN A 78 -3.13 -8.60 -1.70
N ASP A 79 -4.33 -8.11 -1.40
CA ASP A 79 -5.38 -8.89 -0.75
C ASP A 79 -5.80 -10.08 -1.61
N LEU A 80 -5.99 -9.87 -2.91
CA LEU A 80 -6.33 -10.93 -3.85
C LEU A 80 -5.22 -11.99 -3.92
N ALA A 81 -3.95 -11.59 -3.99
CA ALA A 81 -2.83 -12.50 -4.00
C ALA A 81 -2.77 -13.34 -2.70
N ALA A 82 -2.95 -12.70 -1.54
CA ALA A 82 -3.01 -13.39 -0.26
C ALA A 82 -4.21 -14.36 -0.19
N ALA A 83 -5.39 -13.92 -0.60
CA ALA A 83 -6.60 -14.74 -0.63
C ALA A 83 -6.45 -15.96 -1.54
N ALA A 84 -5.83 -15.79 -2.71
CA ALA A 84 -5.56 -16.89 -3.64
C ALA A 84 -4.64 -17.96 -3.02
N LEU A 85 -3.59 -17.54 -2.32
CA LEU A 85 -2.68 -18.45 -1.61
C LEU A 85 -3.39 -19.20 -0.48
N VAL A 86 -4.19 -18.49 0.33
CA VAL A 86 -4.97 -19.09 1.41
C VAL A 86 -5.99 -20.09 0.86
N LEU A 87 -6.70 -19.74 -0.21
CA LEU A 87 -7.70 -20.60 -0.84
C LEU A 87 -7.05 -21.87 -1.43
N ALA A 88 -5.90 -21.75 -2.09
CA ALA A 88 -5.16 -22.90 -2.60
C ALA A 88 -4.75 -23.85 -1.47
N ALA A 89 -4.16 -23.32 -0.40
CA ALA A 89 -3.76 -24.12 0.75
C ALA A 89 -4.95 -24.77 1.49
N ALA A 90 -6.10 -24.08 1.56
CA ALA A 90 -7.31 -24.63 2.14
C ALA A 90 -7.82 -25.84 1.34
N ARG A 91 -7.83 -25.74 0.00
CA ARG A 91 -8.22 -26.85 -0.90
C ARG A 91 -7.29 -28.06 -0.75
N GLU A 92 -5.98 -27.85 -0.71
CA GLU A 92 -5.00 -28.93 -0.54
C GLU A 92 -5.14 -29.68 0.79
N ARG A 93 -5.61 -28.99 1.83
CA ARG A 93 -5.73 -29.53 3.19
C ARG A 93 -7.14 -29.99 3.56
N GLY A 94 -8.10 -29.85 2.63
CA GLY A 94 -9.52 -30.11 2.92
C GLY A 94 -10.06 -29.22 4.04
N ALA A 95 -9.57 -27.99 4.15
CA ALA A 95 -10.00 -27.03 5.16
C ALA A 95 -11.05 -26.05 4.60
N GLY A 96 -12.00 -25.66 5.44
CA GLY A 96 -13.12 -24.79 5.06
C GLY A 96 -14.40 -25.57 4.73
N GLN A 97 -15.42 -24.85 4.28
CA GLN A 97 -16.72 -25.40 3.90
C GLN A 97 -17.22 -24.69 2.64
N GLU A 98 -17.75 -25.44 1.69
CA GLU A 98 -18.48 -24.89 0.54
C GLU A 98 -19.91 -24.56 0.97
N ILE A 99 -20.33 -23.34 0.64
CA ILE A 99 -21.66 -22.81 0.95
C ILE A 99 -22.28 -22.38 -0.38
N GLU A 100 -23.43 -22.94 -0.72
CA GLU A 100 -24.24 -22.44 -1.84
C GLU A 100 -24.83 -21.08 -1.45
N LEU A 101 -24.56 -20.05 -2.26
CA LEU A 101 -25.10 -18.72 -2.04
C LEU A 101 -26.37 -18.56 -2.88
N GLU A 102 -27.50 -18.19 -2.25
CA GLU A 102 -28.71 -17.84 -2.98
C GLU A 102 -28.51 -16.52 -3.75
N GLU A 103 -29.01 -16.44 -4.98
CA GLU A 103 -29.01 -15.20 -5.75
C GLU A 103 -29.87 -14.14 -5.06
N ILE A 104 -29.21 -13.09 -4.55
CA ILE A 104 -29.88 -11.88 -4.08
C ILE A 104 -30.41 -11.16 -5.31
N HIS A 105 -31.71 -11.31 -5.59
CA HIS A 105 -32.41 -10.54 -6.60
C HIS A 105 -32.45 -9.08 -6.13
N ALA A 106 -31.73 -8.20 -6.83
CA ALA A 106 -31.77 -6.75 -6.67
C ALA A 106 -32.87 -6.12 -7.52
#